data_AF-A0A0F6YM69-F1
#
_entry.id   AF-A0A0F6YM69-F1
#
_cell.length_a   1.000
_cell.length_b   1.000
_cell.length_c   1.000
_cell.angle_alpha   90.00
_cell.angle_beta   90.00
_cell.angle_gamma   90.00
#
_symmetry.space_group_name_H-M   'P 1'
#
loop_
_entity.id
_entity.type
_entity.pdbx_description
1 polymer ?
#
loop_
_entity_poly.entity_id
_entity_poly.type
_entity_poly.pdbx_seq_one_letter_code
_entity_poly.pdbx_strand_id
1 'polypeptide(L)'
;MRGRALCLALVALCGCTRFYDVPDAGEDAGAIADAAIDGGAIADAGVDAADPQARCDEEGELCCLGATCGGGLLCVEGTCTSAGCGAIGGPCCELDQCDPGGVCEDGTCVDAPCGADGAACCEGETPCDEGLACLGDRCGPCGAADQDCCPGMVCDAGIECLQNLFGAWVCVAPPQCGELGSECCAEGAACGAGLGCVASDFGAPICLPGPACGSDGRACCEGSPACGLGMDCTSSEDGVDRCRRCGEHGLACCVGGDPPCGPGLTCSDGLCGLAP
;
A
#
# COMPACT_ATOMS: atom_id res chain seq x y z
N MET A 1 -3.01 -53.08 25.87
CA MET A 1 -1.65 -53.23 26.43
C MET A 1 -0.63 -52.89 25.36
N ARG A 2 0.39 -52.08 25.72
CA ARG A 2 1.44 -51.45 24.88
C ARG A 2 0.95 -50.17 24.17
N GLY A 3 1.34 -48.95 24.49
CA GLY A 3 2.35 -48.44 25.42
C GLY A 3 3.57 -47.86 24.67
N ARG A 4 3.82 -46.55 24.88
CA ARG A 4 4.99 -45.73 24.50
C ARG A 4 4.93 -45.16 23.07
N ALA A 5 5.33 -43.92 22.78
CA ALA A 5 6.18 -42.99 23.51
C ALA A 5 5.76 -41.53 23.23
N LEU A 6 5.76 -40.75 24.30
CA LEU A 6 5.55 -39.31 24.36
C LEU A 6 6.90 -38.63 24.03
N CYS A 7 7.02 -37.96 22.89
CA CYS A 7 8.15 -37.07 22.59
C CYS A 7 7.71 -35.63 22.85
N LEU A 8 7.97 -35.17 24.08
CA LEU A 8 7.93 -33.76 24.46
C LEU A 8 9.17 -33.07 23.85
N ALA A 9 8.97 -32.36 22.74
CA ALA A 9 9.98 -31.46 22.21
C ALA A 9 9.78 -30.07 22.84
N LEU A 10 10.64 -29.77 23.81
CA LEU A 10 10.87 -28.43 24.36
C LEU A 10 11.42 -27.53 23.24
N VAL A 11 10.60 -26.64 22.69
CA VAL A 11 11.07 -25.52 21.85
C VAL A 11 11.28 -24.32 22.76
N ALA A 12 12.56 -23.98 22.92
CA ALA A 12 13.05 -22.87 23.70
C ALA A 12 12.59 -21.53 23.08
N LEU A 13 11.96 -20.71 23.92
CA LEU A 13 11.69 -19.29 23.69
C LEU A 13 13.03 -18.55 23.52
N CYS A 14 13.39 -18.21 22.28
CA CYS A 14 14.41 -17.22 22.00
C CYS A 14 13.71 -15.87 21.83
N GLY A 15 13.69 -15.09 22.91
CA GLY A 15 13.21 -13.71 22.90
C GLY A 15 14.18 -12.82 22.15
N CYS A 16 13.77 -12.33 20.99
CA CYS A 16 14.40 -11.20 20.32
C CYS A 16 13.54 -9.96 20.61
N THR A 17 13.81 -9.27 21.72
CA THR A 17 13.37 -7.88 21.91
C THR A 17 14.17 -7.01 20.94
N ARG A 18 13.59 -6.68 19.78
CA ARG A 18 14.05 -5.57 18.95
C ARG A 18 13.58 -4.28 19.62
N PHE A 19 14.54 -3.58 20.23
CA PHE A 19 14.45 -2.15 20.46
C PHE A 19 14.33 -1.47 19.09
N TYR A 20 13.20 -0.83 18.83
CA TYR A 20 13.13 0.22 17.83
C TYR A 20 13.54 1.52 18.53
N ASP A 21 14.73 1.99 18.19
CA ASP A 21 15.13 3.38 18.43
C ASP A 21 14.15 4.29 17.68
N VAL A 22 13.44 5.12 18.45
CA VAL A 22 12.67 6.26 17.95
C VAL A 22 13.71 7.36 17.67
N PRO A 23 13.89 7.83 16.43
CA PRO A 23 14.74 8.98 16.20
C PRO A 23 14.11 10.22 16.84
N ASP A 24 14.82 10.79 17.81
CA ASP A 24 14.55 12.09 18.40
C ASP A 24 14.40 13.14 17.29
N ALA A 25 13.23 13.76 17.26
CA ALA A 25 13.00 15.02 16.57
C ALA A 25 13.79 16.11 17.30
N GLY A 26 15.05 16.27 16.93
CA GLY A 26 15.88 17.41 17.32
C GLY A 26 15.52 18.63 16.47
N GLU A 27 14.86 19.58 17.10
CA GLU A 27 14.72 20.97 16.68
C GLU A 27 16.08 21.70 16.59
N ASP A 28 16.05 22.92 16.05
CA ASP A 28 17.10 23.94 15.88
C ASP A 28 17.88 23.94 14.56
N ALA A 29 18.04 25.05 13.83
CA ALA A 29 17.60 26.43 14.05
C ALA A 29 17.60 27.16 12.70
N GLY A 30 16.46 27.76 12.36
CA GLY A 30 16.41 28.83 11.36
C GLY A 30 17.08 30.07 11.94
N ALA A 31 18.16 30.50 11.28
CA ALA A 31 18.86 31.73 11.61
C ALA A 31 17.91 32.94 11.49
N ILE A 32 17.51 33.52 12.61
CA ILE A 32 17.01 34.88 12.67
C ILE A 32 18.18 35.81 12.95
N ALA A 33 18.42 36.70 11.99
CA ALA A 33 19.45 37.72 12.06
C ALA A 33 19.14 38.73 13.16
N ASP A 34 20.15 39.01 13.97
CA ASP A 34 20.18 40.11 14.93
C ASP A 34 20.02 41.46 14.22
N ALA A 35 18.86 42.09 14.37
CA ALA A 35 18.71 43.52 14.18
C ALA A 35 18.21 44.13 15.49
N ALA A 36 19.15 44.68 16.24
CA ALA A 36 18.92 45.55 17.37
C ALA A 36 18.04 46.74 16.95
N ILE A 37 16.90 46.93 17.63
CA ILE A 37 16.31 48.26 17.82
C ILE A 37 15.90 48.44 19.29
N ASP A 38 16.31 49.61 19.75
CA ASP A 38 16.40 50.17 21.08
C ASP A 38 15.04 50.40 21.77
N GLY A 39 15.12 50.58 23.09
CA GLY A 39 14.04 50.59 24.06
C GLY A 39 12.87 51.52 23.75
N GLY A 40 11.69 51.00 23.99
CA GLY A 40 10.45 51.76 24.05
C GLY A 40 9.42 50.99 24.85
N ALA A 41 9.33 51.28 26.15
CA ALA A 41 8.24 50.84 26.98
C ALA A 41 6.91 51.34 26.40
N ILE A 42 6.16 50.44 25.78
CA ILE A 42 4.72 50.56 25.62
C ILE A 42 4.10 49.40 26.38
N ALA A 43 3.44 49.76 27.47
CA ALA A 43 2.44 48.91 28.06
C ALA A 43 1.36 48.66 26.99
N ASP A 44 1.34 47.44 26.47
CA ASP A 44 0.12 46.83 25.95
C ASP A 44 0.05 45.40 26.53
N ALA A 45 -0.28 45.37 27.82
CA ALA A 45 -1.15 44.32 28.32
C ALA A 45 -2.52 44.54 27.66
N GLY A 46 -2.69 44.04 26.45
CA GLY A 46 -3.89 44.25 25.67
C GLY A 46 -3.88 43.43 24.39
N VAL A 47 -4.76 42.43 24.36
CA VAL A 47 -5.27 41.76 23.16
C VAL A 47 -4.36 40.69 22.53
N ASP A 48 -4.06 39.63 23.29
CA ASP A 48 -4.05 38.25 22.75
C ASP A 48 -4.65 37.26 23.77
N ALA A 49 -5.45 37.78 24.71
CA ALA A 49 -6.42 37.00 25.45
C ALA A 49 -7.75 37.11 24.68
N ALA A 50 -8.16 35.98 24.10
CA ALA A 50 -9.43 35.76 23.41
C ALA A 50 -9.63 36.53 22.11
N ASP A 51 -9.18 35.95 20.99
CA ASP A 51 -10.18 35.74 19.94
C ASP A 51 -11.21 34.75 20.53
N PRO A 52 -12.50 35.14 20.69
CA PRO A 52 -13.57 34.27 21.15
C PRO A 52 -13.95 33.17 20.14
N GLN A 53 -13.24 33.03 19.04
CA GLN A 53 -13.05 31.72 18.40
C GLN A 53 -12.18 30.86 19.33
N ALA A 54 -12.70 30.58 20.52
CA ALA A 54 -12.25 29.46 21.33
C ALA A 54 -12.19 28.27 20.38
N ARG A 55 -11.00 27.68 20.22
CA ARG A 55 -10.84 26.42 19.47
C ARG A 55 -11.92 25.47 20.01
N CYS A 56 -12.88 25.17 19.17
CA CYS A 56 -14.09 24.42 19.50
C CYS A 56 -14.49 23.53 18.32
N ASP A 57 -13.52 23.25 17.46
CA ASP A 57 -13.63 22.52 16.21
C ASP A 57 -12.85 21.19 16.26
N GLU A 58 -12.21 20.89 17.40
CA GLU A 58 -11.52 19.62 17.64
C GLU A 58 -12.13 18.82 18.80
N GLU A 59 -11.94 17.50 18.78
CA GLU A 59 -12.42 16.59 19.82
C GLU A 59 -11.72 16.86 21.16
N GLY A 60 -12.51 16.96 22.24
CA GLY A 60 -12.03 17.24 23.58
C GLY A 60 -11.89 18.72 23.93
N GLU A 61 -12.14 19.63 22.97
CA GLU A 61 -12.14 21.07 23.23
C GLU A 61 -13.42 21.56 23.90
N LEU A 62 -13.41 22.78 24.45
CA LEU A 62 -14.62 23.36 25.03
C LEU A 62 -15.61 23.76 23.93
N CYS A 63 -16.91 23.67 24.23
CA CYS A 63 -17.93 24.10 23.27
C CYS A 63 -17.85 25.60 22.97
N CYS A 64 -18.14 25.96 21.72
CA CYS A 64 -18.31 27.34 21.32
C CYS A 64 -19.52 27.98 22.04
N LEU A 65 -19.57 29.32 21.97
CA LEU A 65 -20.73 30.09 22.40
C LEU A 65 -22.00 29.59 21.68
N GLY A 66 -22.98 29.12 22.46
CA GLY A 66 -24.21 28.52 21.92
C GLY A 66 -24.28 26.99 22.01
N ALA A 67 -23.34 26.35 22.71
CA ALA A 67 -23.27 24.89 22.85
C ALA A 67 -23.14 24.18 21.50
N THR A 68 -22.32 24.75 20.62
CA THR A 68 -21.99 24.19 19.31
C THR A 68 -20.51 23.82 19.28
N CYS A 69 -20.14 22.94 18.35
CA CYS A 69 -18.75 22.64 18.02
C CYS A 69 -18.60 22.65 16.49
N GLY A 70 -17.40 22.96 16.01
CA GLY A 70 -17.01 22.77 14.61
C GLY A 70 -16.68 21.31 14.31
N GLY A 71 -16.45 21.00 13.02
CA GLY A 71 -15.98 19.67 12.60
C GLY A 71 -16.94 18.52 12.90
N GLY A 72 -18.24 18.80 12.97
CA GLY A 72 -19.28 17.78 13.20
C GLY A 72 -19.38 17.21 14.60
N LEU A 73 -18.71 17.82 15.57
CA LEU A 73 -18.74 17.40 16.97
C LEU A 73 -20.00 17.94 17.68
N LEU A 74 -20.44 17.24 18.72
CA LEU A 74 -21.48 17.76 19.62
C LEU A 74 -20.91 18.28 20.92
N CYS A 75 -21.52 19.37 21.37
CA CYS A 75 -21.29 19.87 22.72
C CYS A 75 -22.01 18.98 23.74
N VAL A 76 -21.27 18.11 24.41
CA VAL A 76 -21.77 17.26 25.49
C VAL A 76 -21.05 17.63 26.77
N GLU A 77 -21.82 18.00 27.80
CA GLU A 77 -21.28 18.42 29.11
C GLU A 77 -20.23 19.56 29.02
N GLY A 78 -20.36 20.44 28.02
CA GLY A 78 -19.45 21.58 27.84
C GLY A 78 -18.18 21.27 27.07
N THR A 79 -18.04 20.05 26.54
CA THR A 79 -16.90 19.62 25.73
C THR A 79 -17.37 19.10 24.37
N CYS A 80 -16.62 19.40 23.31
CA CYS A 80 -16.82 18.90 21.97
C CYS A 80 -16.42 17.42 21.90
N THR A 81 -17.37 16.56 21.53
CA THR A 81 -17.12 15.13 21.41
C THR A 81 -17.78 14.56 20.16
N SER A 82 -17.08 13.62 19.54
CA SER A 82 -17.57 12.76 18.48
C SER A 82 -18.59 11.75 19.01
N ALA A 83 -18.57 11.43 20.31
CA ALA A 83 -19.47 10.49 20.97
C ALA A 83 -20.93 10.98 21.09
N GLY A 84 -21.24 12.20 20.63
CA GLY A 84 -22.57 12.78 20.70
C GLY A 84 -23.43 12.61 19.43
N CYS A 85 -22.82 12.38 18.27
CA CYS A 85 -23.53 12.15 16.99
C CYS A 85 -23.20 10.77 16.42
N GLY A 86 -23.94 10.38 15.38
CA GLY A 86 -23.63 9.22 14.56
C GLY A 86 -24.22 7.91 15.08
N ALA A 87 -24.40 7.80 16.39
CA ALA A 87 -25.07 6.66 17.01
C ALA A 87 -26.52 6.53 16.52
N ILE A 88 -26.99 5.30 16.28
CA ILE A 88 -28.38 5.02 15.93
C ILE A 88 -29.34 5.56 17.01
N GLY A 89 -30.33 6.33 16.59
CA GLY A 89 -31.26 7.08 17.42
C GLY A 89 -30.73 8.43 17.94
N GLY A 90 -29.48 8.76 17.67
CA GLY A 90 -28.84 10.05 17.98
C GLY A 90 -28.86 11.02 16.79
N PRO A 91 -28.38 12.27 16.98
CA PRO A 91 -28.27 13.24 15.89
C PRO A 91 -27.21 12.81 14.86
N CYS A 92 -27.40 13.20 13.59
CA CYS A 92 -26.40 12.97 12.55
C CYS A 92 -25.14 13.80 12.77
N CYS A 93 -23.99 13.25 12.39
CA CYS A 93 -22.74 14.01 12.33
C CYS A 93 -22.72 14.91 11.07
N GLU A 94 -21.67 15.72 10.92
CA GLU A 94 -21.50 16.58 9.75
C GLU A 94 -21.53 15.77 8.44
N LEU A 95 -22.09 16.38 7.40
CA LEU A 95 -22.31 15.75 6.08
C LEU A 95 -23.23 14.53 6.13
N ASP A 96 -24.23 14.55 7.03
CA ASP A 96 -25.24 13.49 7.16
C ASP A 96 -24.63 12.10 7.48
N GLN A 97 -23.50 12.09 8.21
CA GLN A 97 -22.78 10.87 8.56
C GLN A 97 -23.33 10.22 9.83
N CYS A 98 -23.38 8.88 9.81
CA CYS A 98 -23.76 8.04 10.93
C CYS A 98 -22.72 6.94 11.16
N ASP A 99 -22.80 6.28 12.31
CA ASP A 99 -22.04 5.06 12.58
C ASP A 99 -22.31 4.00 11.49
N PRO A 100 -21.38 3.05 11.25
CA PRO A 100 -21.56 2.02 10.24
C PRO A 100 -22.90 1.28 10.35
N GLY A 101 -23.66 1.28 9.25
CA GLY A 101 -25.01 0.72 9.19
C GLY A 101 -26.14 1.68 9.58
N GLY A 102 -25.85 2.97 9.79
CA GLY A 102 -26.84 4.03 9.95
C GLY A 102 -26.95 4.95 8.72
N VAL A 103 -28.11 5.56 8.54
CA VAL A 103 -28.36 6.63 7.56
C VAL A 103 -28.97 7.83 8.27
N CYS A 104 -28.59 9.03 7.85
CA CYS A 104 -29.19 10.25 8.38
C CYS A 104 -30.56 10.50 7.73
N GLU A 105 -31.63 10.39 8.52
CA GLU A 105 -32.98 10.76 8.12
C GLU A 105 -33.50 11.87 9.04
N ASP A 106 -33.92 12.99 8.46
CA ASP A 106 -34.46 14.15 9.19
C ASP A 106 -33.56 14.63 10.36
N GLY A 107 -32.23 14.56 10.18
CA GLY A 107 -31.24 14.98 11.18
C GLY A 107 -31.01 13.98 12.33
N THR A 108 -31.58 12.77 12.23
CA THR A 108 -31.37 11.67 13.18
C THR A 108 -30.78 10.47 12.46
N CYS A 109 -29.78 9.82 13.06
CA CYS A 109 -29.27 8.55 12.56
C CYS A 109 -30.30 7.45 12.82
N VAL A 110 -30.81 6.83 11.76
CA VAL A 110 -31.66 5.66 11.83
C VAL A 110 -30.91 4.45 11.27
N ASP A 111 -31.39 3.24 11.56
CA ASP A 111 -30.85 2.04 10.91
C ASP A 111 -30.95 2.20 9.39
N ALA A 112 -29.85 1.98 8.68
CA ALA A 112 -29.86 1.93 7.24
C ALA A 112 -30.88 0.89 6.77
N PRO A 113 -31.61 1.14 5.67
CA PRO A 113 -32.46 0.13 5.09
C PRO A 113 -31.62 -1.13 4.84
N CYS A 114 -32.24 -2.30 4.99
CA CYS A 114 -31.55 -3.54 4.67
C CYS A 114 -31.00 -3.46 3.25
N GLY A 115 -29.86 -4.09 3.02
CA GLY A 115 -29.24 -4.16 1.70
C GLY A 115 -28.16 -3.12 1.41
N ALA A 116 -28.14 -2.01 2.15
CA ALA A 116 -27.10 -0.98 2.02
C ALA A 116 -25.74 -1.45 2.59
N ASP A 117 -24.64 -0.80 2.20
CA ASP A 117 -23.30 -1.14 2.70
C ASP A 117 -23.20 -1.02 4.22
N GLY A 118 -22.74 -2.09 4.86
CA GLY A 118 -22.70 -2.25 6.32
C GLY A 118 -24.05 -2.54 6.99
N ALA A 119 -25.18 -2.43 6.28
CA ALA A 119 -26.52 -2.73 6.80
C ALA A 119 -26.78 -4.24 6.88
N ALA A 120 -27.88 -4.63 7.53
CA ALA A 120 -28.32 -6.02 7.56
C ALA A 120 -28.73 -6.50 6.16
N CYS A 121 -28.51 -7.78 5.86
CA CYS A 121 -29.00 -8.38 4.63
C CYS A 121 -30.54 -8.39 4.58
N CYS A 122 -31.12 -7.99 3.45
CA CYS A 122 -32.56 -8.11 3.23
C CYS A 122 -32.99 -9.57 3.10
N GLU A 123 -34.22 -9.86 3.55
CA GLU A 123 -34.91 -11.10 3.19
C GLU A 123 -35.35 -11.01 1.71
N GLY A 124 -34.79 -11.87 0.84
CA GLY A 124 -35.16 -11.89 -0.57
C GLY A 124 -34.13 -12.58 -1.47
N GLU A 125 -34.38 -12.54 -2.78
CA GLU A 125 -33.47 -13.10 -3.80
C GLU A 125 -32.22 -12.22 -4.01
N THR A 126 -32.36 -10.90 -3.81
CA THR A 126 -31.26 -9.92 -3.81
C THR A 126 -31.16 -9.32 -2.41
N PRO A 127 -30.30 -9.90 -1.53
CA PRO A 127 -30.21 -9.48 -0.14
C PRO A 127 -29.50 -8.13 0.06
N CYS A 128 -28.77 -7.64 -0.96
CA CYS A 128 -27.98 -6.41 -0.90
C CYS A 128 -28.12 -5.59 -2.19
N ASP A 129 -27.77 -4.29 -2.09
CA ASP A 129 -27.71 -3.38 -3.24
C ASP A 129 -26.63 -3.82 -4.25
N GLU A 130 -26.68 -3.24 -5.45
CA GLU A 130 -25.77 -3.61 -6.55
C GLU A 130 -24.29 -3.42 -6.16
N GLY A 131 -23.46 -4.43 -6.43
CA GLY A 131 -22.04 -4.43 -6.06
C GLY A 131 -21.74 -4.86 -4.62
N LEU A 132 -22.78 -5.16 -3.83
CA LEU A 132 -22.65 -5.69 -2.48
C LEU A 132 -23.11 -7.15 -2.42
N ALA A 133 -22.59 -7.89 -1.46
CA ALA A 133 -23.06 -9.22 -1.12
C ALA A 133 -23.33 -9.36 0.37
N CYS A 134 -24.20 -10.32 0.68
CA CYS A 134 -24.45 -10.71 2.06
C CYS A 134 -23.27 -11.56 2.58
N LEU A 135 -22.38 -10.92 3.32
CA LEU A 135 -21.19 -11.51 3.93
C LEU A 135 -21.51 -11.81 5.40
N GLY A 136 -22.09 -12.99 5.65
CA GLY A 136 -22.67 -13.31 6.96
C GLY A 136 -24.07 -12.71 7.09
N ASP A 137 -24.27 -11.79 8.03
CA ASP A 137 -25.57 -11.13 8.29
C ASP A 137 -25.61 -9.67 7.79
N ARG A 138 -24.53 -9.19 7.15
CA ARG A 138 -24.40 -7.81 6.68
C ARG A 138 -24.01 -7.74 5.22
N CYS A 139 -24.46 -6.67 4.57
CA CYS A 139 -24.07 -6.33 3.22
C CYS A 139 -22.71 -5.65 3.23
N GLY A 140 -21.83 -6.07 2.32
CA GLY A 140 -20.52 -5.46 2.13
C GLY A 140 -20.00 -5.68 0.72
N PRO A 141 -18.96 -4.94 0.31
CA PRO A 141 -18.35 -5.12 -1.00
C PRO A 141 -17.74 -6.52 -1.12
N CYS A 142 -17.86 -7.11 -2.29
CA CYS A 142 -17.25 -8.40 -2.60
C CYS A 142 -16.71 -8.39 -4.02
N GLY A 143 -15.84 -9.36 -4.31
CA GLY A 143 -15.48 -9.66 -5.69
C GLY A 143 -14.24 -8.96 -6.21
N ALA A 144 -13.85 -7.80 -5.66
CA ALA A 144 -12.61 -7.12 -6.07
C ALA A 144 -11.36 -7.76 -5.45
N ALA A 145 -10.17 -7.37 -5.93
CA ALA A 145 -8.91 -7.87 -5.39
C ALA A 145 -8.80 -7.58 -3.88
N ASP A 146 -8.36 -8.59 -3.13
CA ASP A 146 -8.24 -8.60 -1.66
C ASP A 146 -9.57 -8.48 -0.90
N GLN A 147 -10.72 -8.54 -1.58
CA GLN A 147 -12.04 -8.61 -0.96
C GLN A 147 -12.54 -10.05 -0.83
N ASP A 148 -13.53 -10.28 0.04
CA ASP A 148 -14.21 -11.56 0.13
C ASP A 148 -14.86 -11.94 -1.22
N CYS A 149 -14.91 -13.24 -1.50
CA CYS A 149 -15.60 -13.71 -2.69
C CYS A 149 -17.10 -13.49 -2.62
N CYS A 150 -17.68 -13.06 -3.75
CA CYS A 150 -19.12 -12.94 -3.85
C CYS A 150 -19.80 -14.32 -3.78
N PRO A 151 -21.11 -14.37 -3.42
CA PRO A 151 -21.90 -15.58 -3.42
C PRO A 151 -21.74 -16.36 -4.73
N GLY A 152 -21.48 -17.66 -4.62
CA GLY A 152 -21.14 -18.49 -5.78
C GLY A 152 -19.65 -18.52 -6.14
N MET A 153 -18.77 -18.01 -5.28
CA MET A 153 -17.31 -18.01 -5.47
C MET A 153 -16.89 -17.16 -6.67
N VAL A 154 -17.57 -16.03 -6.86
CA VAL A 154 -17.39 -15.14 -8.00
C VAL A 154 -16.53 -13.94 -7.59
N CYS A 155 -15.64 -13.54 -8.49
CA CYS A 155 -14.81 -12.34 -8.39
C CYS A 155 -14.90 -11.54 -9.70
N ASP A 156 -14.35 -10.32 -9.73
CA ASP A 156 -14.27 -9.52 -10.95
C ASP A 156 -13.45 -10.21 -12.05
N ALA A 157 -13.54 -9.68 -13.27
CA ALA A 157 -12.86 -10.25 -14.41
C ALA A 157 -11.34 -10.33 -14.19
N GLY A 158 -10.78 -11.53 -14.39
CA GLY A 158 -9.33 -11.75 -14.32
C GLY A 158 -8.79 -11.92 -12.90
N ILE A 159 -9.65 -12.09 -11.89
CA ILE A 159 -9.29 -12.48 -10.53
C ILE A 159 -10.08 -13.73 -10.12
N GLU A 160 -9.51 -14.53 -9.22
CA GLU A 160 -10.01 -15.85 -8.86
C GLU A 160 -10.22 -15.99 -7.35
N CYS A 161 -11.26 -16.74 -6.99
CA CYS A 161 -11.63 -16.96 -5.60
C CYS A 161 -10.81 -18.10 -5.00
N LEU A 162 -9.89 -17.75 -4.08
CA LEU A 162 -8.98 -18.71 -3.45
C LEU A 162 -9.08 -18.65 -1.93
N GLN A 163 -8.82 -19.78 -1.28
CA GLN A 163 -8.81 -19.86 0.17
C GLN A 163 -7.48 -19.32 0.70
N ASN A 164 -7.54 -18.30 1.57
CA ASN A 164 -6.36 -17.77 2.23
C ASN A 164 -5.88 -18.68 3.39
N LEU A 165 -4.71 -18.36 3.96
CA LEU A 165 -4.11 -19.13 5.06
C LEU A 165 -4.97 -19.17 6.34
N PHE A 166 -5.92 -18.26 6.48
CA PHE A 166 -6.85 -18.19 7.62
C PHE A 166 -8.16 -18.93 7.35
N GLY A 167 -8.31 -19.56 6.18
CA GLY A 167 -9.48 -20.33 5.80
C GLY A 167 -10.63 -19.52 5.18
N ALA A 168 -10.46 -18.21 5.00
CA ALA A 168 -11.43 -17.35 4.34
C ALA A 168 -11.25 -17.38 2.80
N TRP A 169 -12.34 -17.17 2.07
CA TRP A 169 -12.35 -17.16 0.60
C TRP A 169 -12.23 -15.72 0.11
N VAL A 170 -11.10 -15.40 -0.52
CA VAL A 170 -10.75 -14.05 -0.95
C VAL A 170 -10.49 -14.06 -2.44
N CYS A 171 -10.93 -12.99 -3.11
CA CYS A 171 -10.65 -12.73 -4.50
C CYS A 171 -9.21 -12.25 -4.64
N VAL A 172 -8.38 -13.05 -5.28
CA VAL A 172 -6.98 -12.71 -5.54
C VAL A 172 -6.77 -12.64 -7.03
N ALA A 173 -5.92 -11.72 -7.46
CA ALA A 173 -5.44 -11.81 -8.82
C ALA A 173 -4.70 -13.15 -8.99
N PRO A 174 -4.88 -13.86 -10.14
CA PRO A 174 -3.97 -14.92 -10.51
C PRO A 174 -2.56 -14.38 -10.30
N PRO A 175 -1.66 -15.19 -9.71
CA PRO A 175 -0.33 -14.71 -9.43
C PRO A 175 0.22 -14.13 -10.72
N GLN A 176 0.55 -12.84 -10.69
CA GLN A 176 1.12 -12.17 -11.84
C GLN A 176 2.33 -13.02 -12.21
N CYS A 177 2.34 -13.52 -13.44
CA CYS A 177 3.44 -14.35 -13.87
C CYS A 177 4.72 -13.52 -13.68
N GLY A 178 5.78 -14.17 -13.20
CA GLY A 178 7.04 -13.47 -12.98
C GLY A 178 7.33 -12.96 -11.57
N GLU A 179 6.40 -13.03 -10.62
CA GLU A 179 6.69 -12.75 -9.21
C GLU A 179 7.44 -13.89 -8.51
N LEU A 180 8.03 -13.59 -7.35
CA LEU A 180 8.78 -14.60 -6.59
C LEU A 180 7.86 -15.75 -6.15
N GLY A 181 8.15 -16.95 -6.62
CA GLY A 181 7.41 -18.18 -6.35
C GLY A 181 6.24 -18.43 -7.30
N SER A 182 5.92 -17.51 -8.21
CA SER A 182 4.86 -17.72 -9.20
C SER A 182 5.36 -18.41 -10.47
N GLU A 183 4.43 -18.81 -11.33
CA GLU A 183 4.74 -19.37 -12.65
C GLU A 183 5.44 -18.33 -13.52
N CYS A 184 6.36 -18.77 -14.38
CA CYS A 184 7.00 -17.88 -15.34
C CYS A 184 6.01 -17.41 -16.40
N CYS A 185 6.19 -16.17 -16.88
CA CYS A 185 5.34 -15.66 -17.95
C CYS A 185 5.47 -16.48 -19.25
N ALA A 186 4.32 -16.85 -19.83
CA ALA A 186 4.26 -17.60 -21.08
C ALA A 186 4.90 -16.84 -22.26
N GLU A 187 4.80 -15.50 -22.25
CA GLU A 187 5.51 -14.62 -23.17
C GLU A 187 6.95 -14.41 -22.65
N GLY A 188 7.85 -15.32 -23.05
CA GLY A 188 9.29 -15.14 -22.89
C GLY A 188 9.94 -15.74 -21.63
N ALA A 189 9.26 -16.62 -20.87
CA ALA A 189 9.78 -17.22 -19.64
C ALA A 189 10.39 -16.16 -18.69
N ALA A 190 9.77 -14.98 -18.66
CA ALA A 190 10.28 -13.84 -17.92
C ALA A 190 9.81 -13.89 -16.47
N CYS A 191 10.74 -13.57 -15.57
CA CYS A 191 10.45 -13.22 -14.20
C CYS A 191 10.78 -11.74 -13.96
N GLY A 192 10.23 -11.16 -12.91
CA GLY A 192 10.56 -9.82 -12.44
C GLY A 192 12.06 -9.68 -12.15
N ALA A 193 12.53 -8.44 -12.08
CA ALA A 193 13.96 -8.14 -11.92
C ALA A 193 14.57 -8.87 -10.71
N GLY A 194 15.67 -9.61 -10.94
CA GLY A 194 16.38 -10.37 -9.90
C GLY A 194 15.86 -11.79 -9.66
N LEU A 195 14.85 -12.23 -10.42
CA LEU A 195 14.30 -13.59 -10.39
C LEU A 195 14.65 -14.33 -11.68
N GLY A 196 14.84 -15.65 -11.56
CA GLY A 196 15.10 -16.53 -12.70
C GLY A 196 13.98 -17.54 -12.86
N CYS A 197 13.59 -17.81 -14.11
CA CYS A 197 12.63 -18.86 -14.42
C CYS A 197 13.34 -20.22 -14.37
N VAL A 198 12.93 -21.07 -13.44
CA VAL A 198 13.51 -22.41 -13.24
C VAL A 198 12.46 -23.48 -13.49
N ALA A 199 12.82 -24.47 -14.31
CA ALA A 199 11.99 -25.63 -14.55
C ALA A 199 11.70 -26.37 -13.22
N SER A 200 10.44 -26.72 -13.00
CA SER A 200 10.04 -27.58 -11.89
C SER A 200 9.79 -28.99 -12.42
N ASP A 201 10.25 -30.02 -11.71
CA ASP A 201 10.03 -31.42 -12.10
C ASP A 201 8.56 -31.86 -12.00
N PHE A 202 7.71 -31.03 -11.39
CA PHE A 202 6.32 -31.36 -11.03
C PHE A 202 5.27 -30.39 -11.59
N GLY A 203 5.63 -29.46 -12.50
CA GLY A 203 4.66 -28.49 -13.01
C GLY A 203 5.25 -27.44 -13.96
N ALA A 204 4.55 -26.30 -14.08
CA ALA A 204 5.02 -25.13 -14.80
C ALA A 204 6.36 -24.62 -14.19
N PRO A 205 7.23 -23.99 -14.99
CA PRO A 205 8.44 -23.38 -14.44
C PRO A 205 8.06 -22.23 -13.52
N ILE A 206 8.81 -22.05 -12.43
CA ILE A 206 8.54 -21.05 -11.39
C ILE A 206 9.68 -20.04 -11.26
N CYS A 207 9.35 -18.84 -10.82
CA CYS A 207 10.30 -17.77 -10.59
C CYS A 207 10.91 -17.88 -9.19
N LEU A 208 12.20 -18.16 -9.10
CA LEU A 208 12.91 -18.27 -7.82
C LEU A 208 13.97 -17.18 -7.68
N PRO A 209 14.39 -16.83 -6.44
CA PRO A 209 15.54 -15.98 -6.22
C PRO A 209 16.76 -16.75 -6.73
N GLY A 210 17.21 -16.40 -7.92
CA GLY A 210 18.12 -17.23 -8.69
C GLY A 210 18.92 -16.39 -9.68
N PRO A 211 20.24 -16.57 -9.76
CA PRO A 211 21.11 -15.80 -10.65
C PRO A 211 21.17 -16.48 -12.02
N ALA A 212 20.13 -16.38 -12.85
CA ALA A 212 20.09 -17.23 -14.06
C ALA A 212 20.88 -16.63 -15.24
N CYS A 213 20.69 -15.35 -15.57
CA CYS A 213 21.39 -14.66 -16.63
C CYS A 213 20.94 -13.18 -16.66
N GLY A 214 21.59 -12.31 -17.42
CA GLY A 214 21.00 -11.00 -17.74
C GLY A 214 21.36 -9.82 -16.84
N SER A 215 22.13 -10.04 -15.76
CA SER A 215 22.57 -8.99 -14.81
C SER A 215 24.07 -8.66 -14.93
N ASP A 216 24.47 -7.46 -14.50
CA ASP A 216 25.84 -6.97 -14.62
C ASP A 216 26.89 -7.98 -14.10
N GLY A 217 27.80 -8.39 -14.97
CA GLY A 217 28.85 -9.39 -14.71
C GLY A 217 28.42 -10.86 -14.74
N ARG A 218 27.15 -11.17 -15.01
CA ARG A 218 26.60 -12.54 -15.11
C ARG A 218 26.47 -13.00 -16.55
N ALA A 219 26.27 -14.30 -16.75
CA ALA A 219 26.15 -14.92 -18.07
C ALA A 219 24.97 -14.31 -18.85
N CYS A 220 25.10 -14.27 -20.17
CA CYS A 220 23.97 -13.89 -21.03
C CYS A 220 22.90 -14.97 -21.06
N CYS A 221 21.65 -14.57 -21.27
CA CYS A 221 20.54 -15.52 -21.44
C CYS A 221 20.62 -16.15 -22.84
N GLU A 222 20.40 -17.47 -22.95
CA GLU A 222 20.32 -18.13 -24.25
C GLU A 222 19.11 -17.61 -25.05
N GLY A 223 19.35 -17.17 -26.29
CA GLY A 223 18.29 -16.69 -27.20
C GLY A 223 18.28 -15.18 -27.51
N SER A 224 19.44 -14.58 -27.83
CA SER A 224 19.62 -13.20 -28.36
C SER A 224 19.13 -12.05 -27.45
N PRO A 225 19.87 -10.93 -27.44
CA PRO A 225 20.60 -10.42 -26.28
C PRO A 225 19.68 -10.01 -25.11
N ALA A 226 19.17 -10.96 -24.32
CA ALA A 226 18.36 -10.63 -23.15
C ALA A 226 19.24 -10.39 -21.92
N CYS A 227 20.14 -9.41 -22.01
CA CYS A 227 20.54 -8.68 -20.81
C CYS A 227 19.39 -7.71 -20.48
N GLY A 228 19.20 -7.38 -19.19
CA GLY A 228 18.20 -6.37 -18.81
C GLY A 228 18.43 -5.03 -19.53
N LEU A 229 17.41 -4.16 -19.57
CA LEU A 229 17.47 -2.85 -20.23
C LEU A 229 18.75 -2.06 -19.84
N GLY A 230 19.45 -1.51 -20.84
CA GLY A 230 20.70 -0.77 -20.63
C GLY A 230 21.94 -1.65 -20.42
N MET A 231 21.85 -2.94 -20.77
CA MET A 231 22.98 -3.86 -20.74
C MET A 231 23.12 -4.60 -22.06
N ASP A 232 24.36 -4.97 -22.38
CA ASP A 232 24.73 -5.69 -23.59
C ASP A 232 25.46 -6.99 -23.25
N CYS A 233 25.28 -8.00 -24.10
CA CYS A 233 25.90 -9.29 -23.95
C CYS A 233 27.27 -9.28 -24.64
N THR A 234 28.34 -9.31 -23.84
CA THR A 234 29.71 -9.23 -24.35
C THR A 234 30.48 -10.52 -24.10
N SER A 235 31.19 -11.01 -25.12
CA SER A 235 32.06 -12.17 -25.01
C SER A 235 33.26 -11.87 -24.11
N SER A 236 33.43 -12.64 -23.03
CA SER A 236 34.61 -12.58 -22.16
C SER A 236 35.76 -13.41 -22.71
N GLU A 237 37.00 -13.08 -22.35
CA GLU A 237 38.20 -13.82 -22.75
C GLU A 237 38.20 -15.28 -22.27
N ASP A 238 37.46 -15.56 -21.20
CA ASP A 238 37.25 -16.92 -20.65
C ASP A 238 36.27 -17.77 -21.47
N GLY A 239 35.72 -17.25 -22.59
CA GLY A 239 34.76 -17.95 -23.45
C GLY A 239 33.34 -18.01 -22.89
N VAL A 240 33.01 -17.20 -21.87
CA VAL A 240 31.66 -17.08 -21.30
C VAL A 240 31.14 -15.68 -21.60
N ASP A 241 30.05 -15.56 -22.35
CA ASP A 241 29.41 -14.28 -22.62
C ASP A 241 28.76 -13.74 -21.34
N ARG A 242 28.99 -12.47 -21.02
CA ARG A 242 28.47 -11.80 -19.83
C ARG A 242 27.79 -10.48 -20.15
N CYS A 243 26.74 -10.18 -19.41
CA CYS A 243 26.05 -8.91 -19.46
C CYS A 243 26.89 -7.80 -18.82
N ARG A 244 26.99 -6.67 -19.50
CA ARG A 244 27.64 -5.44 -19.01
C ARG A 244 26.76 -4.25 -19.28
N ARG A 245 26.79 -3.27 -18.38
CA ARG A 245 26.12 -1.98 -18.62
C ARG A 245 26.70 -1.26 -19.84
N CYS A 246 25.81 -0.65 -20.61
CA CYS A 246 26.11 0.16 -21.79
C CYS A 246 25.18 1.38 -21.82
N GLY A 247 25.51 2.38 -22.62
CA GLY A 247 24.60 3.50 -22.89
C GLY A 247 24.67 4.70 -21.92
N GLU A 248 25.44 4.62 -20.82
CA GLU A 248 25.65 5.74 -19.89
C GLU A 248 26.86 6.59 -20.26
N HIS A 249 26.92 7.84 -19.79
CA HIS A 249 28.03 8.75 -20.09
C HIS A 249 29.39 8.17 -19.65
N GLY A 250 30.30 8.00 -20.61
CA GLY A 250 31.61 7.38 -20.39
C GLY A 250 31.63 5.85 -20.45
N LEU A 251 30.48 5.20 -20.67
CA LEU A 251 30.40 3.75 -20.93
C LEU A 251 30.33 3.44 -22.43
N ALA A 252 30.49 2.16 -22.76
CA ALA A 252 30.38 1.66 -24.12
C ALA A 252 28.97 1.85 -24.68
N CYS A 253 28.88 2.04 -26.00
CA CYS A 253 27.60 2.08 -26.71
C CYS A 253 26.93 0.69 -26.73
N CYS A 254 25.60 0.64 -26.59
CA CYS A 254 24.86 -0.61 -26.64
C CYS A 254 24.78 -1.14 -28.09
N VAL A 255 25.23 -2.37 -28.33
CA VAL A 255 25.12 -3.03 -29.65
C VAL A 255 23.67 -3.43 -29.86
N GLY A 256 23.00 -2.78 -30.83
CA GLY A 256 21.59 -3.03 -31.17
C GLY A 256 20.58 -2.13 -30.45
N GLY A 257 21.03 -1.21 -29.60
CA GLY A 257 20.17 -0.12 -29.10
C GLY A 257 19.99 0.96 -30.16
N ASP A 258 18.75 1.39 -30.40
CA ASP A 258 18.44 2.57 -31.20
C ASP A 258 17.55 3.53 -30.38
N PRO A 259 18.11 4.59 -29.76
CA PRO A 259 19.51 5.03 -29.85
C PRO A 259 20.49 4.15 -29.02
N PRO A 260 21.78 4.06 -29.41
CA PRO A 260 22.77 3.21 -28.76
C PRO A 260 23.25 3.75 -27.39
N CYS A 261 22.81 4.95 -27.02
CA CYS A 261 23.12 5.61 -25.76
C CYS A 261 21.83 6.18 -25.15
N GLY A 262 21.87 6.43 -23.85
CA GLY A 262 20.78 7.07 -23.12
C GLY A 262 20.41 8.46 -23.67
N PRO A 263 19.25 9.00 -23.30
CA PRO A 263 18.75 10.27 -23.82
C PRO A 263 19.75 11.42 -23.58
N GLY A 264 20.02 12.20 -24.62
CA GLY A 264 20.98 13.32 -24.60
C GLY A 264 22.44 12.93 -24.82
N LEU A 265 22.73 11.65 -25.02
CA LEU A 265 24.06 11.14 -25.34
C LEU A 265 24.13 10.66 -26.80
N THR A 266 25.30 10.80 -27.41
CA THR A 266 25.62 10.26 -28.73
C THR A 266 26.77 9.26 -28.62
N CYS A 267 26.75 8.23 -29.46
CA CYS A 267 27.82 7.26 -29.54
C CYS A 267 28.95 7.81 -30.41
N SER A 268 30.13 8.06 -29.83
CA SER A 268 31.33 8.51 -30.54
C SER A 268 32.52 7.68 -30.09
N ASP A 269 33.27 7.13 -31.05
CA ASP A 269 34.41 6.23 -30.79
C ASP A 269 34.08 5.04 -29.88
N GLY A 270 32.84 4.54 -29.95
CA GLY A 270 32.37 3.40 -29.15
C GLY A 270 32.02 3.73 -27.70
N LEU A 271 32.05 5.00 -27.29
CA LEU A 271 31.64 5.48 -25.98
C LEU A 271 30.47 6.47 -26.09
N CYS A 272 29.62 6.48 -25.07
CA CYS A 272 28.53 7.43 -24.98
C CYS A 272 29.02 8.75 -24.37
N GLY A 273 28.89 9.84 -25.12
CA GLY A 273 29.27 11.20 -24.71
C GLY A 273 28.14 12.20 -24.95
N LEU A 274 28.25 13.40 -24.39
CA LEU A 274 27.28 14.48 -24.66
C LEU A 274 27.25 14.80 -26.16
N ALA A 275 26.05 14.93 -26.72
CA ALA A 275 25.89 15.39 -28.09
C ALA A 275 26.46 16.81 -28.24
N PRO A 276 27.26 17.08 -29.30
CA PRO A 276 27.79 18.42 -29.56
C PRO A 276 26.70 19.44 -29.92
#